data_AF-A0A9D7JN76-F1
#
_entry.id   AF-A0A9D7JN76-F1
#
_cell.length_a   1.000
_cell.length_b   1.000
_cell.length_c   1.000
_cell.angle_alpha   90.00
_cell.angle_beta   90.00
_cell.angle_gamma   90.00
#
_symmetry.space_group_name_H-M   'P 1'
#
loop_
_entity.id
_entity.type
_entity.pdbx_description
1 polymer ?
#
loop_
_entity_poly.entity_id
_entity_poly.type
_entity_poly.pdbx_seq_one_letter_code
_entity_poly.pdbx_strand_id
1 'polypeptide(L)'
;MKRTIIYTAILILLIAISCKSDTLALDCSTLTGATFNSNSGQLESIINSKCAGSACHSPGGTGANHWFITGSGSLGDHFFDEAIGTVTSGSMPPSGSPKLTSNELNLFECWSKAGYPE
;
A
#
# COMPACT_ATOMS: atom_id res chain seq x y z
N MET A 1 9.40 -22.18 47.99
CA MET A 1 10.38 -22.05 46.88
C MET A 1 9.81 -22.46 45.52
N LYS A 2 9.15 -23.62 45.36
CA LYS A 2 8.57 -24.03 44.05
C LYS A 2 7.37 -23.20 43.59
N ARG A 3 6.57 -22.67 44.52
CA ARG A 3 5.37 -21.85 44.20
C ARG A 3 5.73 -20.44 43.71
N THR A 4 6.75 -19.83 44.29
CA THR A 4 7.25 -18.50 43.88
C THR A 4 7.78 -18.47 42.45
N ILE A 5 8.37 -19.56 41.96
CA ILE A 5 8.89 -19.68 40.58
C ILE A 5 7.75 -19.74 39.55
N ILE A 6 6.60 -20.33 39.92
CA ILE A 6 5.43 -20.43 39.04
C ILE A 6 4.77 -19.06 38.84
N TYR A 7 4.68 -18.25 39.90
CA TYR A 7 4.10 -16.90 39.80
C TYR A 7 4.95 -15.94 38.97
N THR A 8 6.28 -16.00 39.05
CA THR A 8 7.17 -15.20 38.20
C THR A 8 7.08 -15.61 36.73
N ALA A 9 6.98 -16.91 36.43
CA ALA A 9 6.85 -17.39 35.06
C ALA A 9 5.52 -16.94 34.40
N ILE A 10 4.41 -16.95 35.15
CA ILE A 10 3.10 -16.49 34.66
C ILE A 10 3.09 -14.97 34.43
N LEU A 11 3.73 -14.20 35.31
CA LEU A 11 3.79 -12.74 35.17
C LEU A 11 4.59 -12.33 33.93
N ILE A 12 5.68 -13.03 33.62
CA ILE A 12 6.51 -12.77 32.43
C ILE A 12 5.76 -13.15 31.14
N LEU A 13 4.97 -14.22 31.17
CA LEU A 13 4.16 -14.64 30.01
C LEU A 13 3.05 -13.63 29.68
N LEU A 14 2.46 -12.96 30.68
CA LEU A 14 1.40 -11.97 30.47
C LEU A 14 1.93 -10.66 29.86
N ILE A 15 3.19 -10.29 30.11
CA ILE A 15 3.80 -9.09 29.54
C ILE A 15 4.10 -9.28 28.04
N ALA A 16 4.42 -10.50 27.61
CA ALA A 16 4.74 -10.80 26.21
C ALA A 16 3.52 -10.73 25.25
N ILE A 17 2.29 -10.78 25.77
CA ILE A 17 1.05 -10.78 24.96
C ILE A 17 0.53 -9.34 24.72
N SER A 18 1.05 -8.34 25.44
CA SER A 18 0.53 -6.97 25.39
C SER A 18 1.18 -6.08 24.32
N CYS A 19 2.17 -6.57 23.57
CA CYS A 19 2.64 -5.91 22.35
C CYS A 19 1.64 -6.16 21.21
N LYS A 20 0.42 -5.62 21.32
CA LYS A 20 -0.42 -5.41 20.15
C LYS A 20 0.23 -4.26 19.36
N SER A 21 0.58 -4.52 18.11
CA SER A 21 1.11 -3.51 17.20
C SER A 21 0.07 -2.40 17.05
N ASP A 22 0.27 -1.28 17.74
CA ASP A 22 -0.52 -0.07 17.55
C ASP A 22 -0.17 0.51 16.18
N THR A 23 -0.89 0.08 15.15
CA THR A 23 -0.91 0.81 13.88
C THR A 23 -1.82 2.01 14.09
N LEU A 24 -1.22 3.19 14.30
CA LEU A 24 -1.96 4.44 14.23
C LEU A 24 -2.73 4.47 12.90
N ALA A 25 -4.03 4.80 12.96
CA ALA A 25 -4.83 4.92 11.76
C ALA A 25 -4.22 5.97 10.82
N LEU A 26 -4.09 5.63 9.54
CA LEU A 26 -3.58 6.56 8.53
C LEU A 26 -4.52 7.77 8.39
N ASP A 27 -3.99 8.97 8.67
CA ASP A 27 -4.71 10.23 8.51
C ASP A 27 -4.44 10.87 7.14
N CYS A 28 -5.37 10.62 6.21
CA CYS A 28 -5.30 11.13 4.84
C CYS A 28 -5.48 12.65 4.73
N SER A 29 -5.93 13.34 5.77
CA SER A 29 -6.04 14.81 5.75
C SER A 29 -4.68 15.51 5.78
N THR A 30 -3.65 14.79 6.26
CA THR A 30 -2.27 15.31 6.38
C THR A 30 -1.40 14.95 5.18
N LEU A 31 -1.87 14.06 4.29
CA LEU A 31 -1.11 13.51 3.19
C LEU A 31 -1.46 14.23 1.88
N THR A 32 -0.58 15.10 1.41
CA THR A 32 -0.76 15.81 0.15
C THR A 32 -0.33 14.95 -1.04
N GLY A 33 -1.08 15.03 -2.15
CA GLY A 33 -0.71 14.42 -3.41
C GLY A 33 -1.30 13.03 -3.68
N ALA A 34 -2.27 12.61 -2.86
CA ALA A 34 -3.09 11.43 -3.08
C ALA A 34 -4.15 11.63 -4.20
N THR A 35 -3.71 12.10 -5.38
CA THR A 35 -4.51 12.18 -6.61
C THR A 35 -3.66 11.72 -7.80
N PHE A 36 -4.31 11.39 -8.92
CA PHE A 36 -3.64 10.81 -10.08
C PHE A 36 -2.74 11.81 -10.83
N ASN A 37 -3.32 12.84 -11.45
CA ASN A 37 -2.65 13.79 -12.36
C ASN A 37 -2.92 15.28 -12.05
N SER A 38 -3.47 15.61 -10.87
CA SER A 38 -3.57 17.02 -10.44
C SER A 38 -2.18 17.67 -10.29
N ASN A 39 -2.13 19.02 -10.22
CA ASN A 39 -0.87 19.77 -10.00
C ASN A 39 -0.09 19.35 -8.73
N SER A 40 -0.76 18.68 -7.79
CA SER A 40 -0.16 18.11 -6.59
C SER A 40 -0.11 16.57 -6.59
N GLY A 41 -0.73 15.94 -7.59
CA GLY A 41 -0.87 14.49 -7.70
C GLY A 41 0.47 13.80 -7.87
N GLN A 42 0.66 12.71 -7.13
CA GLN A 42 1.91 11.94 -7.16
C GLN A 42 1.71 10.53 -7.71
N LEU A 43 0.46 10.05 -7.81
CA LEU A 43 0.18 8.66 -8.15
C LEU A 43 0.60 8.33 -9.58
N GLU A 44 0.37 9.21 -10.56
CA GLU A 44 0.85 8.99 -11.93
C GLU A 44 2.37 8.80 -11.99
N SER A 45 3.14 9.65 -11.31
CA SER A 45 4.60 9.57 -11.28
C SER A 45 5.09 8.29 -10.59
N ILE A 46 4.47 7.92 -9.47
CA ILE A 46 4.81 6.69 -8.73
C ILE A 46 4.51 5.46 -9.58
N ILE A 47 3.33 5.41 -10.19
CA ILE A 47 2.91 4.32 -11.07
C ILE A 47 3.87 4.22 -12.24
N ASN A 48 4.17 5.33 -12.92
CA ASN A 48 5.05 5.32 -14.09
C ASN A 48 6.49 4.93 -13.76
N SER A 49 6.98 5.21 -12.55
CA SER A 49 8.36 4.91 -12.16
C SER A 49 8.56 3.50 -11.58
N LYS A 50 7.53 2.91 -10.98
CA LYS A 50 7.68 1.66 -10.19
C LYS A 50 6.80 0.51 -10.66
N CYS A 51 5.67 0.82 -11.30
CA CYS A 51 4.74 -0.16 -11.82
C CYS A 51 4.88 -0.26 -13.35
N ALA A 52 5.02 0.90 -14.01
CA ALA A 52 5.05 0.96 -15.46
C ALA A 52 6.42 0.55 -16.01
N GLY A 53 6.49 -0.65 -16.57
CA GLY A 53 7.65 -1.17 -17.26
C GLY A 53 7.25 -2.24 -18.26
N SER A 54 8.05 -2.38 -19.32
CA SER A 54 7.84 -3.35 -20.41
C SER A 54 7.71 -4.80 -19.94
N ALA A 55 8.17 -5.10 -18.72
CA ALA A 55 8.13 -6.43 -18.13
C ALA A 55 6.78 -6.80 -17.49
N CYS A 56 6.01 -5.83 -16.96
CA CYS A 56 4.80 -6.13 -16.17
C CYS A 56 3.60 -5.25 -16.52
N HIS A 57 3.76 -3.92 -16.59
CA HIS A 57 2.71 -2.97 -16.97
C HIS A 57 3.28 -1.91 -17.91
N SER A 58 3.12 -1.95 -19.23
CA SER A 58 3.75 -0.90 -20.07
C SER A 58 2.99 0.45 -20.01
N PRO A 59 3.67 1.60 -20.20
CA PRO A 59 2.99 2.89 -20.43
C PRO A 59 2.07 2.82 -21.66
N GLY A 60 0.82 3.27 -21.53
CA GLY A 60 -0.20 3.04 -22.57
C GLY A 60 -0.74 1.59 -22.64
N GLY A 61 -0.36 0.75 -21.66
CA GLY A 61 -0.90 -0.57 -21.33
C GLY A 61 -0.60 -1.69 -22.32
N THR A 62 0.64 -2.15 -22.32
CA THR A 62 0.97 -3.44 -22.94
C THR A 62 2.08 -4.12 -22.16
N GLY A 63 1.84 -4.35 -20.87
CA GLY A 63 2.56 -5.41 -20.18
C GLY A 63 1.91 -6.72 -20.60
N ALA A 64 2.69 -7.72 -21.02
CA ALA A 64 2.21 -8.90 -21.75
C ALA A 64 1.06 -9.69 -21.07
N ASN A 65 0.70 -9.42 -19.81
CA ASN A 65 -0.41 -10.06 -19.08
C ASN A 65 -1.19 -9.14 -18.10
N HIS A 66 -0.92 -7.82 -18.00
CA HIS A 66 -1.57 -6.96 -16.98
C HIS A 66 -2.01 -5.58 -17.50
N TRP A 67 -3.06 -5.04 -16.88
CA TRP A 67 -3.94 -3.93 -17.32
C TRP A 67 -3.28 -2.55 -17.47
N PHE A 68 -4.02 -1.65 -18.14
CA PHE A 68 -3.66 -0.28 -18.53
C PHE A 68 -3.78 0.71 -17.37
N ILE A 69 -2.87 1.70 -17.29
CA ILE A 69 -2.98 2.82 -16.35
C ILE A 69 -2.72 4.14 -17.11
N THR A 70 -3.77 4.81 -17.57
CA THR A 70 -3.70 6.08 -18.32
C THR A 70 -4.48 7.22 -17.66
N GLY A 71 -5.08 6.99 -16.50
CA GLY A 71 -6.02 7.86 -15.78
C GLY A 71 -6.82 7.05 -14.77
N SER A 72 -7.40 7.65 -13.74
CA SER A 72 -8.21 6.91 -12.77
C SER A 72 -9.41 6.23 -13.44
N GLY A 73 -10.04 6.87 -14.42
CA GLY A 73 -11.14 6.28 -15.21
C GLY A 73 -10.74 5.08 -16.08
N SER A 74 -9.46 4.92 -16.41
CA SER A 74 -8.96 3.79 -17.24
C SER A 74 -8.68 2.52 -16.44
N LEU A 75 -8.65 2.63 -15.11
CA LEU A 75 -8.34 1.54 -14.21
C LEU A 75 -9.51 0.57 -14.05
N GLY A 76 -10.73 0.98 -14.41
CA GLY A 76 -11.92 0.15 -14.43
C GLY A 76 -12.31 -0.44 -13.06
N ASP A 77 -13.42 -1.17 -13.02
CA ASP A 77 -13.99 -1.69 -11.76
C ASP A 77 -13.08 -2.74 -11.07
N HIS A 78 -12.15 -3.37 -11.80
CA HIS A 78 -11.31 -4.45 -11.28
C HIS A 78 -10.01 -4.00 -10.60
N PHE A 79 -9.46 -2.83 -10.97
CA PHE A 79 -8.25 -2.32 -10.33
C PHE A 79 -8.53 -1.84 -8.90
N PHE A 80 -9.72 -1.27 -8.68
CA PHE A 80 -10.04 -0.62 -7.42
C PHE A 80 -10.21 -1.58 -6.25
N ASP A 81 -10.77 -2.77 -6.47
CA ASP A 81 -10.97 -3.74 -5.40
C ASP A 81 -9.74 -4.67 -5.22
N GLU A 82 -9.11 -5.12 -6.31
CA GLU A 82 -8.06 -6.14 -6.24
C GLU A 82 -6.64 -5.54 -6.31
N ALA A 83 -6.41 -4.54 -7.17
CA ALA A 83 -5.06 -4.00 -7.36
C ALA A 83 -4.63 -3.13 -6.18
N ILE A 84 -5.52 -2.31 -5.62
CA ILE A 84 -5.20 -1.51 -4.42
C ILE A 84 -4.83 -2.41 -3.26
N GLY A 85 -5.60 -3.47 -2.98
CA GLY A 85 -5.25 -4.43 -1.91
C GLY A 85 -3.91 -5.15 -2.17
N THR A 86 -3.61 -5.46 -3.44
CA THR A 86 -2.33 -6.08 -3.82
C THR A 86 -1.15 -5.12 -3.65
N VAL A 87 -1.34 -3.83 -3.97
CA VAL A 87 -0.34 -2.78 -3.77
C VAL A 87 -0.14 -2.48 -2.29
N THR A 88 -1.21 -2.26 -1.52
CA THR A 88 -1.11 -1.89 -0.10
C THR A 88 -0.65 -3.07 0.78
N SER A 89 -0.87 -4.32 0.36
CA SER A 89 -0.25 -5.51 0.98
C SER A 89 1.24 -5.68 0.65
N GLY A 90 1.80 -4.88 -0.26
CA GLY A 90 3.19 -4.96 -0.69
C GLY A 90 3.51 -6.10 -1.66
N SER A 91 2.49 -6.81 -2.16
CA SER A 91 2.63 -7.89 -3.14
C SER A 91 3.06 -7.36 -4.50
N MET A 92 2.72 -6.11 -4.81
CA MET A 92 3.19 -5.36 -5.98
C MET A 92 3.95 -4.10 -5.54
N PRO A 93 5.02 -3.69 -6.27
CA PRO A 93 5.64 -4.38 -7.41
C PRO A 93 6.32 -5.71 -7.00
N PRO A 94 6.56 -6.66 -7.92
CA PRO A 94 7.12 -7.98 -7.60
C PRO A 94 8.57 -7.88 -7.10
N SER A 95 9.14 -9.01 -6.69
CA SER A 95 10.57 -9.08 -6.35
C SER A 95 11.43 -8.74 -7.57
N GLY A 96 12.48 -7.92 -7.38
CA GLY A 96 13.34 -7.43 -8.46
C GLY A 96 12.90 -6.09 -9.09
N SER A 97 11.70 -5.60 -8.76
CA SER A 97 11.24 -4.26 -9.14
C SER A 97 11.47 -3.22 -8.01
N PRO A 98 11.59 -1.92 -8.35
CA PRO A 98 11.63 -0.86 -7.35
C PRO A 98 10.43 -0.93 -6.42
N LYS A 99 10.66 -0.96 -5.10
CA LYS A 99 9.59 -1.07 -4.10
C LYS A 99 8.98 0.28 -3.78
N LEU A 100 7.70 0.24 -3.38
CA LEU A 100 7.02 1.37 -2.79
C LEU A 100 7.53 1.57 -1.35
N THR A 101 7.78 2.82 -1.02
CA THR A 101 8.01 3.27 0.35
C THR A 101 6.70 3.27 1.11
N SER A 102 6.76 3.30 2.45
CA SER A 102 5.57 3.43 3.28
C SER A 102 4.75 4.68 2.95
N ASN A 103 5.41 5.80 2.60
CA ASN A 103 4.71 7.02 2.21
C ASN A 103 3.94 6.85 0.89
N GLU A 104 4.53 6.17 -0.09
CA GLU A 104 3.85 5.91 -1.37
C GLU A 104 2.69 4.93 -1.20
N LEU A 105 2.83 3.91 -0.34
CA LEU A 105 1.73 3.02 0.01
C LEU A 105 0.57 3.79 0.67
N ASN A 106 0.89 4.72 1.57
CA ASN A 106 -0.11 5.59 2.19
C ASN A 106 -0.82 6.48 1.16
N LEU A 107 -0.11 6.96 0.12
CA LEU A 107 -0.71 7.72 -0.97
C LEU A 107 -1.74 6.88 -1.75
N PHE A 108 -1.45 5.60 -2.04
CA PHE A 108 -2.42 4.69 -2.66
C PHE A 108 -3.63 4.43 -1.77
N GLU A 109 -3.43 4.21 -0.47
CA GLU A 109 -4.54 4.00 0.48
C GLU A 109 -5.42 5.24 0.60
N CYS A 110 -4.83 6.43 0.68
CA CYS A 110 -5.57 7.68 0.75
C CYS A 110 -6.29 8.04 -0.54
N TRP A 111 -5.67 7.78 -1.69
CA TRP A 111 -6.29 7.97 -2.99
C TRP A 111 -7.51 7.07 -3.18
N SER A 112 -7.42 5.81 -2.73
CA SER A 112 -8.56 4.87 -2.72
C SER A 112 -9.68 5.32 -1.79
N LYS A 113 -9.36 5.72 -0.55
CA LYS A 113 -10.36 6.25 0.41
C LYS A 113 -11.07 7.51 -0.11
N ALA A 114 -10.39 8.31 -0.93
CA ALA A 114 -10.93 9.53 -1.54
C ALA A 114 -11.78 9.27 -2.80
N GLY A 115 -11.91 8.02 -3.25
CA GLY A 115 -12.68 7.68 -4.46
C GLY A 115 -11.93 7.94 -5.76
N TYR A 116 -10.60 7.79 -5.75
CA TYR A 116 -9.73 7.86 -6.93
C TYR A 116 -9.75 9.20 -7.68
N PRO A 117 -9.57 10.35 -6.99
CA PRO A 117 -9.52 11.65 -7.65
C PRO A 117 -8.38 11.74 -8.67
N GLU A 118 -8.65 12.41 -9.79
CA GLU A 118 -7.65 12.82 -10.79
C GLU A 118 -6.77 13.96 -10.23
#